data_AF-K1RIT3-F1
#
_entry.id   AF-K1RIT3-F1
#
_cell.length_a   1.000
_cell.length_b   1.000
_cell.length_c   1.000
_cell.angle_alpha   90.00
_cell.angle_beta   90.00
_cell.angle_gamma   90.00
#
_symmetry.space_group_name_H-M   'P 1'
#
loop_
_entity.id
_entity.type
_entity.pdbx_description
1 polymer ?
#
loop_
_entity_poly.entity_id
_entity_poly.type
_entity_poly.pdbx_seq_one_letter_code
_entity_poly.pdbx_strand_id
1 'polypeptide(L)'
;MELYGFTDISVIMLAELLKVNLEELEDCEEFSLPVRCSRQQIIDYLFDVSAKETNVKLKHVSGLHGYLLKSIHQDKSGLDAYRNLFQFDPVKGTTRLLFDDNQCLASIRTDKSGSVYICWNPVFFFGLDKSGDPDSTGYLLASSSTLLIDYVLSKISCERDIIVMAGSNYLEALLFISSFVTSQDLSYKLSVCYDDMN
;
A
#
# COMPACT_ATOMS: atom_id res chain seq x y z
N MET A 1 -41.11 -9.18 5.51
CA MET A 1 -40.61 -9.87 4.32
C MET A 1 -39.14 -9.49 4.22
N GLU A 2 -38.25 -10.43 4.56
CA GLU A 2 -36.80 -10.19 4.61
C GLU A 2 -36.25 -10.18 3.17
N LEU A 3 -35.59 -9.09 2.77
CA LEU A 3 -34.99 -8.89 1.44
C LEU A 3 -33.66 -9.67 1.28
N TYR A 4 -33.58 -10.88 1.80
CA TYR A 4 -32.47 -11.80 1.59
C TYR A 4 -32.90 -12.85 0.56
N GLY A 5 -32.75 -12.54 -0.74
CA GLY A 5 -33.03 -13.56 -1.75
C GLY A 5 -33.10 -13.14 -3.22
N PHE A 6 -32.75 -11.91 -3.60
CA PHE A 6 -32.84 -11.46 -5.00
C PHE A 6 -31.47 -11.17 -5.63
N THR A 7 -30.45 -11.97 -5.35
CA THR A 7 -29.20 -11.91 -6.13
C THR A 7 -29.37 -12.45 -7.54
N ASP A 8 -30.38 -13.30 -7.76
CA ASP A 8 -30.55 -14.07 -9.00
C ASP A 8 -31.63 -13.50 -9.94
N ILE A 9 -32.31 -12.41 -9.53
CA ILE A 9 -33.32 -11.74 -10.35
C ILE A 9 -32.73 -10.46 -10.92
N SER A 10 -32.73 -10.35 -12.25
CA SER A 10 -32.31 -9.13 -12.92
C SER A 10 -33.29 -7.98 -12.62
N VAL A 11 -32.79 -6.74 -12.63
CA VAL A 11 -33.59 -5.54 -12.38
C VAL A 11 -34.85 -5.47 -13.25
N ILE A 12 -34.75 -5.94 -14.50
CA ILE A 12 -35.85 -5.97 -15.47
C ILE A 12 -36.95 -6.96 -15.04
N MET A 13 -36.57 -8.18 -14.65
CA MET A 13 -37.53 -9.20 -14.20
C MET A 13 -38.22 -8.80 -12.89
N LEU A 14 -37.47 -8.16 -11.98
CA LEU A 14 -38.03 -7.65 -10.73
C LEU A 14 -39.04 -6.53 -10.99
N ALA A 15 -38.74 -5.61 -11.92
CA ALA A 15 -39.65 -4.54 -12.30
C ALA A 15 -40.96 -5.07 -12.92
N GLU A 16 -40.87 -6.10 -13.78
CA GLU A 16 -42.03 -6.74 -14.39
C GLU A 16 -42.92 -7.44 -13.34
N LEU A 17 -42.31 -8.17 -12.39
CA LEU A 17 -43.00 -8.80 -11.26
C LEU A 17 -43.75 -7.79 -10.38
N LEU A 18 -43.15 -6.62 -10.17
CA LEU A 18 -43.72 -5.53 -9.37
C LEU A 18 -44.64 -4.61 -10.18
N LYS A 19 -44.80 -4.84 -11.49
CA LYS A 19 -45.56 -4.00 -12.43
C LYS A 19 -45.10 -2.54 -12.44
N VAL A 20 -43.79 -2.33 -12.32
CA VAL A 20 -43.16 -1.01 -12.34
C VAL A 20 -42.69 -0.70 -13.76
N ASN A 21 -43.08 0.45 -14.31
CA ASN A 21 -42.57 0.92 -15.58
C ASN A 21 -41.20 1.60 -15.37
N LEU A 22 -40.13 0.93 -15.79
CA LEU A 22 -38.75 1.46 -15.66
C LEU A 22 -38.50 2.71 -16.50
N GLU A 23 -39.27 2.94 -17.58
CA GLU A 23 -39.12 4.13 -18.44
C GLU A 23 -39.73 5.40 -17.82
N GLU A 24 -40.60 5.24 -16.82
CA GLU A 24 -41.27 6.35 -16.10
C GLU A 24 -40.64 6.64 -14.73
N LEU A 25 -39.62 5.86 -14.33
CA LEU A 25 -38.88 6.11 -13.11
C LEU A 25 -37.91 7.28 -13.34
N GLU A 26 -38.11 8.38 -12.60
CA GLU A 26 -37.06 9.39 -12.46
C GLU A 26 -35.83 8.74 -11.83
N ASP A 27 -34.63 9.06 -12.35
CA ASP A 27 -33.37 8.68 -11.72
C ASP A 27 -33.32 9.29 -10.31
N CYS A 28 -33.69 8.48 -9.32
CA CYS A 28 -33.47 8.81 -7.93
C CYS A 28 -31.97 8.62 -7.65
N GLU A 29 -31.25 9.72 -7.39
CA GLU A 29 -29.94 9.63 -6.73
C GLU A 29 -30.15 8.99 -5.35
N GLU A 30 -30.05 7.67 -5.28
CA GLU A 30 -30.37 6.86 -4.09
C GLU A 30 -29.52 7.28 -2.88
N PHE A 31 -28.38 7.93 -3.11
CA PHE A 31 -27.54 8.52 -2.07
C PHE A 31 -26.87 9.82 -2.54
N SER A 32 -27.22 10.94 -1.92
CA SER A 32 -26.34 12.12 -1.88
C SER A 32 -25.44 11.99 -0.64
N LEU A 33 -24.13 12.07 -0.84
CA LEU A 33 -23.17 12.21 0.25
C LEU A 33 -22.93 13.72 0.44
N PRO A 34 -23.64 14.38 1.38
CA PRO A 34 -23.57 15.84 1.53
C PRO A 34 -22.18 16.31 1.97
N VAL A 35 -21.40 15.41 2.57
CA VAL A 35 -20.06 15.69 3.07
C VAL A 35 -19.03 15.02 2.17
N ARG A 36 -18.29 15.84 1.42
CA ARG A 36 -17.07 15.42 0.75
C ARG A 36 -15.92 15.60 1.73
N CYS A 37 -15.20 14.52 2.04
CA CYS A 37 -13.95 14.58 2.78
C CYS A 37 -12.78 14.27 1.85
N SER A 38 -11.65 14.95 2.05
CA SER A 38 -10.41 14.63 1.36
C SER A 38 -9.82 13.34 1.93
N ARG A 39 -8.96 12.67 1.14
CA ARG A 39 -8.23 11.50 1.61
C ARG A 39 -7.40 11.81 2.86
N GLN A 40 -6.77 12.99 2.91
CA GLN A 40 -6.00 13.40 4.09
C GLN A 40 -6.90 13.52 5.32
N GLN A 41 -8.09 14.11 5.21
CA GLN A 41 -9.01 14.25 6.35
C GLN A 41 -9.40 12.89 6.95
N ILE A 42 -9.56 11.87 6.11
CA ILE A 42 -9.80 10.48 6.56
C ILE A 42 -8.58 9.94 7.31
N ILE A 43 -7.37 10.14 6.75
CA ILE A 43 -6.12 9.68 7.36
C ILE A 43 -5.90 10.34 8.73
N ASP A 44 -6.08 11.66 8.80
CA ASP A 44 -5.94 12.46 10.02
C ASP A 44 -6.91 12.00 11.11
N TYR A 45 -8.18 11.76 10.72
CA TYR A 45 -9.20 11.26 11.64
C TYR A 45 -8.87 9.86 12.17
N LEU A 46 -8.38 8.96 11.32
CA LEU A 46 -8.14 7.57 11.70
C LEU A 46 -6.90 7.40 12.59
N PHE A 47 -5.86 8.23 12.44
CA PHE A 47 -4.52 8.01 13.02
C PHE A 47 -3.98 9.14 13.90
N ASP A 48 -4.75 10.20 14.14
CA ASP A 48 -4.34 11.38 14.93
C ASP A 48 -2.92 11.85 14.53
N VAL A 49 -2.79 12.26 13.27
CA VAL A 49 -1.51 12.61 12.65
C VAL A 49 -0.86 13.81 13.36
N SER A 50 -1.66 14.63 14.06
CA SER A 50 -1.21 15.75 14.91
C SER A 50 -0.35 15.34 16.11
N ALA A 51 -0.41 14.09 16.57
CA ALA A 51 0.34 13.64 17.73
C ALA A 51 1.68 12.95 17.35
N LYS A 52 2.79 13.63 17.64
CA LYS A 52 4.20 13.16 17.75
C LYS A 52 4.92 12.62 16.50
N GLU A 53 6.23 12.87 16.48
CA GLU A 53 7.25 12.66 15.43
C GLU A 53 7.58 11.19 15.07
N THR A 54 6.82 10.20 15.56
CA THR A 54 7.13 8.80 15.27
C THR A 54 6.63 8.38 13.89
N ASN A 55 7.43 7.57 13.18
CA ASN A 55 7.10 7.05 11.85
C ASN A 55 5.86 6.13 11.87
N VAL A 56 5.60 5.49 13.01
CA VAL A 56 4.42 4.65 13.26
C VAL A 56 3.32 5.45 13.95
N LYS A 57 2.09 5.27 13.47
CA LYS A 57 0.87 5.82 14.05
C LYS A 57 -0.02 4.73 14.63
N LEU A 58 -0.89 5.11 15.56
CA LEU A 58 -1.82 4.20 16.23
C LEU A 58 -3.24 4.58 15.79
N LYS A 59 -3.97 3.62 15.23
CA LYS A 59 -5.35 3.82 14.77
C LYS A 59 -6.28 3.98 15.96
N HIS A 60 -6.98 5.10 16.04
CA HIS A 60 -7.80 5.46 17.19
C HIS A 60 -8.89 4.42 17.50
N VAL A 61 -9.57 3.91 16.47
CA VAL A 61 -10.75 3.05 16.65
C VAL A 61 -10.39 1.61 16.99
N SER A 62 -9.32 1.06 16.41
CA SER A 62 -9.00 -0.37 16.51
C SER A 62 -7.70 -0.68 17.25
N GLY A 63 -6.91 0.32 17.66
CA GLY A 63 -5.61 0.12 18.29
C GLY A 63 -4.55 -0.52 17.39
N LEU A 64 -4.79 -0.57 16.08
CA LEU A 64 -3.84 -1.14 15.11
C LEU A 64 -2.75 -0.13 14.76
N HIS A 65 -1.56 -0.63 14.42
CA HIS A 65 -0.45 0.23 14.02
C HIS A 65 -0.60 0.62 12.55
N GLY A 66 -0.02 1.76 12.18
CA GLY A 66 -0.10 2.29 10.83
C GLY A 66 1.18 2.99 10.38
N TYR A 67 1.59 2.73 9.14
CA TYR A 67 2.63 3.50 8.45
C TYR A 67 1.98 4.35 7.37
N LEU A 68 2.23 5.67 7.42
CA LEU A 68 1.75 6.60 6.39
C LEU A 68 2.70 6.56 5.19
N LEU A 69 2.16 6.44 3.98
CA LEU A 69 2.94 6.31 2.76
C LEU A 69 2.80 7.56 1.89
N LYS A 70 3.95 8.07 1.43
CA LYS A 70 4.05 9.20 0.52
C LYS A 70 4.09 8.70 -0.92
N SER A 71 3.47 9.44 -1.83
CA SER A 71 3.56 9.13 -3.27
C SER A 71 4.91 9.56 -3.83
N ILE A 72 5.43 8.79 -4.80
CA ILE A 72 6.63 9.14 -5.56
C ILE A 72 6.45 10.40 -6.44
N HIS A 73 5.20 10.78 -6.74
CA HIS A 73 4.87 11.92 -7.60
C HIS A 73 4.72 13.24 -6.85
N GLN A 74 4.80 13.23 -5.52
CA GLN A 74 4.57 14.42 -4.71
C GLN A 74 5.85 14.92 -4.06
N ASP A 75 6.34 16.06 -4.54
CA ASP A 75 7.42 16.84 -3.93
C ASP A 75 6.99 17.65 -2.68
N LYS A 76 5.68 17.69 -2.37
CA LYS A 76 5.15 18.65 -1.39
C LYS A 76 5.11 18.06 0.02
N SER A 77 6.07 18.46 0.85
CA SER A 77 5.88 18.48 2.30
C SER A 77 4.70 19.41 2.63
N GLY A 78 3.55 18.87 3.00
CA GLY A 78 2.35 19.66 3.29
C GLY A 78 1.11 18.83 3.60
N LEU A 79 -0.05 19.51 3.62
CA LEU A 79 -1.39 18.99 3.99
C LEU A 79 -1.93 17.82 3.15
N ASP A 80 -1.21 17.32 2.14
CA ASP A 80 -1.60 16.13 1.35
C ASP A 80 -0.37 15.25 1.07
N ALA A 81 0.56 15.17 2.04
CA ALA A 81 1.81 14.44 1.88
C ALA A 81 1.60 12.92 1.79
N TYR A 82 0.49 12.40 2.33
CA TYR A 82 0.24 10.98 2.43
C TYR A 82 -0.91 10.56 1.51
N ARG A 83 -0.63 9.59 0.65
CA ARG A 83 -1.57 9.10 -0.36
C ARG A 83 -2.08 7.71 -0.07
N ASN A 84 -1.34 6.96 0.74
CA ASN A 84 -1.72 5.63 1.20
C ASN A 84 -1.28 5.38 2.64
N LEU A 85 -1.69 4.23 3.17
CA LEU A 85 -1.47 3.83 4.55
C LEU A 85 -1.49 2.30 4.65
N PHE A 86 -0.46 1.75 5.29
CA PHE A 86 -0.46 0.37 5.75
C PHE A 86 -1.00 0.31 7.17
N GLN A 87 -2.02 -0.48 7.40
CA GLN A 87 -2.53 -0.83 8.73
C GLN A 87 -2.10 -2.24 9.08
N PHE A 88 -1.64 -2.48 10.31
CA PHE A 88 -1.18 -3.79 10.73
C PHE A 88 -1.33 -4.08 12.22
N ASP A 89 -1.42 -5.36 12.56
CA ASP A 89 -1.31 -5.90 13.91
C ASP A 89 0.08 -6.53 14.09
N PRO A 90 0.96 -5.98 14.94
CA PRO A 90 2.30 -6.52 15.14
C PRO A 90 2.31 -7.90 15.84
N VAL A 91 1.24 -8.27 16.54
CA VAL A 91 1.12 -9.55 17.27
C VAL A 91 0.53 -10.62 16.37
N LYS A 92 -0.57 -10.30 15.67
CA LYS A 92 -1.27 -11.27 14.79
C LYS A 92 -0.66 -11.36 13.39
N GLY A 93 0.17 -10.40 12.99
CA GLY A 93 0.77 -10.33 11.66
C GLY A 93 -0.22 -9.97 10.55
N THR A 94 -1.44 -9.54 10.88
CA THR A 94 -2.42 -9.12 9.88
C THR A 94 -2.04 -7.76 9.34
N THR A 95 -2.07 -7.61 8.01
CA THR A 95 -1.67 -6.37 7.33
C THR A 95 -2.68 -6.01 6.26
N ARG A 96 -2.86 -4.72 6.00
CA ARG A 96 -3.76 -4.23 4.96
C ARG A 96 -3.32 -2.86 4.46
N LEU A 97 -3.23 -2.71 3.15
CA LEU A 97 -3.14 -1.41 2.50
C LEU A 97 -4.57 -0.83 2.37
N LEU A 98 -4.78 0.41 2.80
CA LEU A 98 -6.13 0.97 2.92
C LEU A 98 -6.63 1.69 1.66
N PHE A 99 -5.74 2.20 0.82
CA PHE A 99 -6.10 2.89 -0.41
C PHE A 99 -5.46 2.20 -1.64
N ASP A 100 -6.03 2.42 -2.81
CA ASP A 100 -5.59 1.76 -4.06
C ASP A 100 -4.35 2.42 -4.71
N ASP A 101 -3.73 3.40 -4.05
CA ASP A 101 -2.56 4.09 -4.58
C ASP A 101 -1.29 3.25 -4.40
N ASN A 102 -0.93 2.51 -5.43
CA ASN A 102 0.16 1.55 -5.41
C ASN A 102 1.56 2.19 -5.60
N GLN A 103 1.66 3.49 -5.83
CA GLN A 103 2.94 4.19 -6.09
C GLN A 103 3.37 5.01 -4.86
N CYS A 104 3.21 4.40 -3.70
CA CYS A 104 3.50 5.00 -2.42
C CYS A 104 4.53 4.19 -1.62
N LEU A 105 5.29 4.88 -0.77
CA LEU A 105 6.24 4.25 0.15
C LEU A 105 6.32 4.97 1.48
N ALA A 106 6.76 4.25 2.51
CA ALA A 106 7.30 4.81 3.73
C ALA A 106 8.81 4.55 3.77
N SER A 107 9.56 5.45 4.39
CA SER A 107 11.02 5.32 4.51
C SER A 107 11.49 5.77 5.89
N ILE A 108 12.51 5.09 6.41
CA ILE A 108 13.17 5.46 7.66
C ILE A 108 14.68 5.59 7.43
N ARG A 109 15.32 6.52 8.16
CA ARG A 109 16.79 6.64 8.25
C ARG A 109 17.47 6.75 6.89
N THR A 110 16.91 7.55 5.98
CA THR A 110 17.42 7.74 4.61
C THR A 110 18.75 8.50 4.54
N ASP A 111 19.16 9.13 5.64
CA ASP A 111 20.42 9.85 5.82
C ASP A 111 21.61 8.95 6.19
N LYS A 112 21.38 7.64 6.40
CA LYS A 112 22.40 6.71 6.89
C LYS A 112 23.13 5.97 5.77
N SER A 113 24.33 5.47 6.08
CA SER A 113 25.25 4.83 5.13
C SER A 113 25.30 3.31 5.19
N GLY A 114 24.65 2.67 6.19
CA GLY A 114 24.65 1.21 6.36
C GLY A 114 23.81 0.48 5.32
N SER A 115 23.39 -0.75 5.59
CA SER A 115 22.60 -1.55 4.63
C SER A 115 21.23 -0.91 4.34
N VAL A 116 20.67 -1.20 3.17
CA VAL A 116 19.34 -0.76 2.75
C VAL A 116 18.38 -1.94 2.78
N TYR A 117 17.30 -1.83 3.54
CA TYR A 117 16.27 -2.84 3.65
C TYR A 117 15.06 -2.48 2.79
N ILE A 118 14.60 -3.43 1.97
CA ILE A 118 13.41 -3.29 1.12
C ILE A 118 12.31 -4.23 1.61
N CYS A 119 11.10 -3.72 1.81
CA CYS A 119 10.00 -4.46 2.43
C CYS A 119 8.66 -4.19 1.75
N TRP A 120 7.77 -5.19 1.78
CA TRP A 120 6.34 -5.04 1.45
C TRP A 120 5.43 -5.40 2.64
N ASN A 121 6.02 -5.87 3.74
CA ASN A 121 5.29 -6.21 4.95
C ASN A 121 5.57 -5.17 6.06
N PRO A 122 4.55 -4.43 6.53
CA PRO A 122 4.72 -3.42 7.57
C PRO A 122 5.15 -3.98 8.93
N VAL A 123 4.91 -5.27 9.22
CA VAL A 123 5.33 -5.92 10.47
C VAL A 123 6.85 -6.09 10.51
N PHE A 124 7.47 -6.48 9.40
CA PHE A 124 8.94 -6.56 9.32
C PHE A 124 9.57 -5.18 9.35
N PHE A 125 8.96 -4.23 8.65
CA PHE A 125 9.38 -2.83 8.68
C PHE A 125 9.32 -2.25 10.09
N PHE A 126 8.31 -2.62 10.88
CA PHE A 126 8.20 -2.26 12.30
C PHE A 126 9.32 -2.82 13.17
N GLY A 127 9.73 -4.07 12.93
CA GLY A 127 10.88 -4.66 13.61
C GLY A 127 12.19 -3.91 13.30
N LEU A 128 12.36 -3.49 12.05
CA LEU A 128 13.50 -2.67 11.61
C LEU A 128 13.47 -1.28 12.27
N ASP A 129 12.31 -0.63 12.27
CA ASP A 129 12.12 0.71 12.85
C ASP A 129 12.36 0.74 14.37
N LYS A 130 11.97 -0.32 15.10
CA LYS A 130 12.16 -0.39 16.56
C LYS A 130 13.53 -0.89 17.01
N SER A 131 14.05 -1.92 16.35
CA SER A 131 15.21 -2.69 16.84
C SER A 131 16.24 -3.03 15.77
N GLY A 132 16.02 -2.60 14.52
CA GLY A 132 16.99 -2.74 13.45
C GLY A 132 18.20 -1.83 13.62
N ASP A 133 19.27 -2.16 12.92
CA ASP A 133 20.53 -1.41 12.91
C ASP A 133 20.29 0.11 12.72
N PRO A 134 20.73 0.97 13.65
CA PRO A 134 20.51 2.42 13.58
C PRO A 134 21.13 3.08 12.34
N ASP A 135 22.12 2.45 11.72
CA ASP A 135 22.77 2.96 10.50
C ASP A 135 22.15 2.38 9.22
N SER A 136 21.15 1.51 9.34
CA SER A 136 20.42 1.00 8.17
C SER A 136 19.32 1.95 7.71
N THR A 137 19.08 1.98 6.39
CA THR A 137 17.93 2.65 5.77
C THR A 137 16.85 1.61 5.49
N GLY A 138 15.58 1.97 5.71
CA GLY A 138 14.46 1.08 5.38
C GLY A 138 13.48 1.73 4.41
N TYR A 139 12.99 0.95 3.45
CA TYR A 139 11.89 1.30 2.56
C TYR A 139 10.76 0.27 2.67
N LEU A 140 9.55 0.74 2.94
CA LEU A 140 8.30 -0.03 2.90
C LEU A 140 7.50 0.40 1.68
N LEU A 141 7.36 -0.51 0.72
CA LEU A 141 6.73 -0.27 -0.57
C LEU A 141 5.26 -0.71 -0.55
N ALA A 142 4.36 0.11 -1.12
CA ALA A 142 2.96 -0.25 -1.30
C ALA A 142 2.75 -1.39 -2.31
N SER A 143 3.67 -1.55 -3.26
CA SER A 143 3.57 -2.54 -4.35
C SER A 143 4.93 -2.81 -5.00
N SER A 144 4.91 -3.65 -6.03
CA SER A 144 6.04 -3.91 -6.95
C SER A 144 5.93 -3.11 -8.27
N SER A 145 5.22 -1.98 -8.27
CA SER A 145 5.17 -1.08 -9.43
C SER A 145 6.58 -0.70 -9.89
N THR A 146 6.85 -0.83 -11.18
CA THR A 146 8.17 -0.52 -11.77
C THR A 146 8.60 0.92 -11.45
N LEU A 147 7.69 1.88 -11.56
CA LEU A 147 7.98 3.29 -11.23
C LEU A 147 8.39 3.47 -9.76
N LEU A 148 7.77 2.71 -8.86
CA LEU A 148 8.09 2.76 -7.43
C LEU A 148 9.46 2.15 -7.15
N ILE A 149 9.76 1.03 -7.81
CA ILE A 149 11.05 0.35 -7.71
C ILE A 149 12.16 1.25 -8.26
N ASP A 150 12.00 1.81 -9.47
CA ASP A 150 12.96 2.71 -10.11
C ASP A 150 13.21 3.95 -9.25
N TYR A 151 12.14 4.53 -8.67
CA TYR A 151 12.26 5.64 -7.73
C TYR A 151 13.16 5.27 -6.55
N VAL A 152 12.93 4.12 -5.90
CA VAL A 152 13.75 3.68 -4.77
C VAL A 152 15.19 3.40 -5.19
N LEU A 153 15.40 2.71 -6.31
CA LEU A 153 16.73 2.43 -6.84
C LEU A 153 17.50 3.72 -7.14
N SER A 154 16.83 4.76 -7.66
CA SER A 154 17.44 6.08 -7.88
C SER A 154 17.93 6.78 -6.60
N LYS A 155 17.43 6.36 -5.42
CA LYS A 155 17.82 6.91 -4.11
C LYS A 155 18.89 6.08 -3.40
N ILE A 156 19.23 4.91 -3.92
CA ILE A 156 20.19 3.99 -3.30
C ILE A 156 21.55 4.13 -4.00
N SER A 157 22.59 4.44 -3.23
CA SER A 157 23.96 4.38 -3.73
C SER A 157 24.37 2.94 -4.00
N CYS A 158 25.06 2.68 -5.11
CA CYS A 158 25.43 1.34 -5.57
C CYS A 158 26.40 0.59 -4.64
N GLU A 159 27.07 1.26 -3.71
CA GLU A 159 28.05 0.68 -2.79
C GLU A 159 27.44 0.07 -1.52
N ARG A 160 26.12 0.23 -1.30
CA ARG A 160 25.44 -0.23 -0.10
C ARG A 160 24.87 -1.63 -0.29
N ASP A 161 25.00 -2.47 0.74
CA ASP A 161 24.33 -3.78 0.76
C ASP A 161 22.81 -3.59 0.75
N ILE A 162 22.13 -4.24 -0.19
CA ILE A 162 20.66 -4.23 -0.29
C ILE A 162 20.11 -5.56 0.22
N ILE A 163 19.26 -5.49 1.24
CA ILE A 163 18.64 -6.63 1.90
C ILE A 163 17.13 -6.61 1.59
N VAL A 164 16.69 -7.59 0.79
CA VAL A 164 15.28 -7.71 0.37
C VAL A 164 14.52 -8.59 1.36
N MET A 165 13.64 -8.00 2.17
CA MET A 165 12.81 -8.70 3.15
C MET A 165 11.50 -9.17 2.49
N ALA A 166 11.57 -10.27 1.74
CA ALA A 166 10.45 -10.79 0.95
C ALA A 166 9.24 -11.21 1.82
N GLY A 167 9.46 -11.95 2.90
CA GLY A 167 8.35 -12.56 3.63
C GLY A 167 7.58 -13.55 2.76
N SER A 168 6.27 -13.35 2.66
CA SER A 168 5.39 -14.04 1.70
C SER A 168 5.29 -13.35 0.34
N ASN A 169 5.93 -12.18 0.15
CA ASN A 169 5.87 -11.36 -1.06
C ASN A 169 7.01 -11.74 -2.03
N TYR A 170 7.05 -13.01 -2.43
CA TYR A 170 8.15 -13.55 -3.24
C TYR A 170 8.17 -12.96 -4.64
N LEU A 171 7.00 -12.73 -5.24
CA LEU A 171 6.89 -12.15 -6.58
C LEU A 171 7.40 -10.71 -6.60
N GLU A 172 7.03 -9.93 -5.59
CA GLU A 172 7.47 -8.55 -5.41
C GLU A 172 8.99 -8.47 -5.23
N ALA A 173 9.56 -9.37 -4.43
CA ALA A 173 10.99 -9.48 -4.25
C ALA A 173 11.71 -9.84 -5.57
N LEU A 174 11.17 -10.79 -6.35
CA LEU A 174 11.73 -11.15 -7.65
C LEU A 174 11.68 -9.99 -8.65
N LEU A 175 10.57 -9.24 -8.70
CA LEU A 175 10.44 -8.06 -9.56
C LEU A 175 11.44 -6.97 -9.18
N PHE A 176 11.65 -6.75 -7.88
CA PHE A 176 12.66 -5.82 -7.38
C PHE A 176 14.07 -6.26 -7.80
N ILE A 177 14.43 -7.53 -7.58
CA ILE A 177 15.75 -8.07 -7.93
C ILE A 177 15.99 -7.97 -9.44
N SER A 178 15.00 -8.32 -10.26
CA SER A 178 15.09 -8.22 -11.71
C SER A 178 15.36 -6.78 -12.16
N SER A 179 14.65 -5.81 -11.56
CA SER A 179 14.82 -4.38 -11.86
C SER A 179 16.19 -3.88 -11.39
N PHE A 180 16.63 -4.30 -10.20
CA PHE A 180 17.95 -3.98 -9.67
C PHE A 180 19.08 -4.47 -10.58
N VAL A 181 19.04 -5.73 -11.00
CA VAL A 181 20.05 -6.32 -11.91
C VAL A 181 20.10 -5.56 -13.25
N THR A 182 18.94 -5.22 -13.78
CA THR A 182 18.83 -4.44 -15.03
C THR A 182 19.40 -3.03 -14.87
N SER A 183 19.18 -2.40 -13.72
CA SER A 183 19.63 -1.02 -13.44
C SER A 183 21.14 -0.87 -13.27
N GLN A 184 21.83 -1.93 -12.83
CA GLN A 184 23.26 -1.88 -12.55
C GLN A 184 24.14 -2.30 -13.75
N ASP A 185 23.53 -2.50 -14.93
CA ASP A 185 24.21 -2.95 -16.15
C ASP A 185 25.10 -4.19 -15.88
N LEU A 186 24.63 -5.05 -14.97
CA LEU A 186 25.34 -6.24 -14.56
C LEU A 186 25.31 -7.22 -15.73
N SER A 187 26.48 -7.60 -16.23
CA SER A 187 26.65 -8.45 -17.41
C SER A 187 26.25 -9.91 -17.15
N TYR A 188 24.97 -10.15 -16.89
CA TYR A 188 24.40 -11.49 -16.68
C TYR A 188 23.06 -11.60 -17.39
N LYS A 189 22.81 -12.79 -17.98
CA LYS A 189 21.54 -13.13 -18.62
C LYS A 189 20.71 -13.94 -17.63
N LEU A 190 19.67 -13.34 -17.04
CA LEU A 190 18.70 -14.06 -16.21
C LEU A 190 17.67 -14.75 -17.11
N SER A 191 17.55 -16.07 -17.02
CA SER A 191 16.49 -16.84 -17.69
C SER A 191 15.77 -17.65 -16.62
N VAL A 192 14.44 -17.46 -16.52
CA VAL A 192 13.59 -18.17 -15.57
C VAL A 192 12.76 -19.17 -16.36
N CYS A 193 13.02 -20.46 -16.16
CA CYS A 193 12.23 -21.55 -16.73
C CYS A 193 11.32 -22.12 -15.64
N TYR A 194 10.05 -22.29 -15.97
CA TYR A 194 9.07 -23.01 -15.15
C TYR A 194 8.69 -24.27 -15.92
N ASP A 195 9.03 -25.44 -15.38
CA ASP A 195 8.52 -26.72 -15.89
C ASP A 195 7.25 -27.06 -15.12
N ASP A 196 6.11 -26.88 -15.78
CA ASP A 196 4.87 -27.54 -15.38
C ASP A 196 5.02 -29.04 -15.66
N MET A 197 5.34 -29.81 -14.62
CA MET A 197 5.18 -31.26 -14.66
C MET A 197 3.93 -31.60 -13.85
N ASN A 198 2.85 -31.82 -14.61
CA ASN A 198 1.53 -32.38 -14.24
C ASN A 198 1.40 -32.99 -12.84
#